data_AF-A0A6M3J7U6-F1
#
_entry.id   AF-A0A6M3J7U6-F1
#
_cell.length_a   1.000
_cell.length_b   1.000
_cell.length_c   1.000
_cell.angle_alpha   90.00
_cell.angle_beta   90.00
_cell.angle_gamma   90.00
#
_symmetry.space_group_name_H-M   'P 1'
#
loop_
_entity.id
_entity.type
_entity.pdbx_description
1 polymer ?
#
loop_
_entity_poly.entity_id
_entity_poly.type
_entity_poly.pdbx_seq_one_letter_code
_entity_poly.pdbx_strand_id
1 'polypeptide(L)'
;MKTRQIKFMVIAVKWFDKVNGNTYHSVRCYRNRDGAIVVGPFQYGYGEHYQQTALTVMAEAKWLPAKYRDVNAQFHYERENNYPILWTISKGSKRDCIENGKLE
;
A
#
# COMPACT_ATOMS: atom_id res chain seq x y z
N MET A 1 3.12 -23.11 16.71
CA MET A 1 3.00 -21.71 16.25
C MET A 1 2.59 -21.72 14.79
N LYS A 2 1.60 -20.92 14.37
CA LYS A 2 1.29 -20.75 12.94
C LYS A 2 2.37 -19.86 12.31
N THR A 3 3.08 -20.37 11.32
CA THR A 3 4.08 -19.59 10.57
C THR A 3 3.38 -18.46 9.81
N ARG A 4 3.90 -17.24 9.94
CA ARG A 4 3.44 -16.08 9.17
C ARG A 4 3.73 -16.31 7.70
N GLN A 5 2.69 -16.32 6.86
CA GLN A 5 2.82 -16.42 5.41
C GLN A 5 2.67 -15.03 4.79
N ILE A 6 3.72 -14.54 4.13
CA ILE A 6 3.67 -13.29 3.37
C ILE A 6 2.96 -13.55 2.05
N LYS A 7 1.83 -12.86 1.83
CA LYS A 7 1.03 -12.93 0.60
C LYS A 7 1.28 -11.73 -0.32
N PHE A 8 1.67 -10.61 0.25
CA PHE A 8 1.87 -9.36 -0.47
C PHE A 8 3.15 -8.66 -0.02
N MET A 9 3.76 -7.92 -0.94
CA MET A 9 4.80 -6.95 -0.64
C MET A 9 4.31 -5.58 -1.09
N VAL A 10 4.43 -4.57 -0.23
CA VAL A 10 4.05 -3.19 -0.55
C VAL A 10 5.27 -2.30 -0.42
N ILE A 11 5.59 -1.60 -1.52
CA ILE A 11 6.60 -0.54 -1.54
C ILE A 11 5.86 0.79 -1.45
N ALA A 12 5.99 1.46 -0.31
CA ALA A 12 5.44 2.77 -0.06
C ALA A 12 6.55 3.82 -0.09
N VAL A 13 6.41 4.82 -0.96
CA VAL A 13 7.34 5.96 -1.02
C VAL A 13 6.60 7.19 -0.52
N LYS A 14 7.19 7.90 0.43
CA LYS A 14 6.66 9.15 1.00
C LYS A 14 7.56 10.32 0.60
N TRP A 15 6.94 11.43 0.21
CA TRP A 15 7.62 12.68 -0.09
C TRP A 15 7.03 13.81 0.76
N PHE A 16 7.90 14.57 1.42
CA PHE A 16 7.52 15.76 2.17
C PHE A 16 7.84 17.00 1.34
N ASP A 17 6.79 17.72 0.95
CA ASP A 17 6.89 19.02 0.32
C ASP A 17 7.24 20.07 1.38
N LYS A 18 8.53 20.41 1.46
CA LYS A 18 9.04 21.40 2.41
C LYS A 18 8.50 22.81 2.19
N VAL A 19 8.07 23.15 0.97
CA VAL A 19 7.60 24.50 0.64
C VAL A 19 6.21 24.70 1.22
N ASN A 20 5.33 23.72 1.03
CA ASN A 20 3.93 23.81 1.43
C ASN A 20 3.61 23.09 2.74
N GLY A 21 4.57 22.35 3.31
CA GLY A 21 4.37 21.55 4.53
C GLY A 21 3.53 20.28 4.32
N ASN A 22 3.31 19.86 3.07
CA ASN A 22 2.44 18.74 2.73
C ASN A 22 3.19 17.41 2.64
N THR A 23 2.55 16.31 3.04
CA THR A 23 3.06 14.95 2.78
C THR A 23 2.26 14.30 1.67
N TYR A 24 2.99 13.65 0.77
CA TYR A 24 2.46 12.84 -0.30
C TYR A 24 3.03 11.44 -0.22
N HIS A 25 2.32 10.48 -0.81
CA HIS A 25 2.77 9.11 -0.91
C HIS A 25 2.34 8.48 -2.23
N SER A 26 2.91 7.32 -2.50
CA SER A 26 2.48 6.38 -3.52
C SER A 26 2.72 4.97 -2.99
N VAL A 27 2.02 3.99 -3.54
CA VAL A 27 2.22 2.59 -3.18
C VAL A 27 2.28 1.71 -4.41
N ARG A 28 3.14 0.70 -4.37
CA ARG A 28 3.19 -0.38 -5.35
C ARG A 28 3.04 -1.70 -4.61
N CYS A 29 1.98 -2.44 -4.93
CA CYS A 29 1.61 -3.67 -4.26
C CYS A 29 1.87 -4.86 -5.19
N TYR A 30 2.61 -5.84 -4.70
CA TYR A 30 2.91 -7.10 -5.38
C TYR A 30 2.15 -8.23 -4.72
N ARG A 31 1.53 -9.11 -5.52
CA ARG A 31 0.90 -10.34 -5.06
C ARG A 31 1.83 -11.53 -5.26
N ASN A 32 2.25 -12.17 -4.16
CA ASN A 32 3.28 -13.20 -4.21
C ASN A 32 2.88 -14.46 -4.98
N ARG A 33 1.57 -14.76 -5.06
CA ARG A 33 1.06 -15.96 -5.72
C ARG A 33 1.35 -15.98 -7.23
N ASP A 34 1.24 -14.83 -7.89
CA ASP A 34 1.26 -14.75 -9.35
C ASP A 34 2.03 -13.54 -9.91
N GLY A 35 2.71 -12.78 -9.03
CA GLY A 35 3.50 -11.62 -9.43
C GLY A 35 2.66 -10.42 -9.89
N ALA A 36 1.34 -10.46 -9.74
CA ALA A 36 0.48 -9.35 -10.16
C ALA A 36 0.82 -8.07 -9.39
N ILE A 37 0.68 -6.93 -10.06
CA ILE A 37 1.03 -5.60 -9.52
C ILE A 37 -0.21 -4.70 -9.60
N VAL A 38 -0.46 -3.95 -8.52
CA VAL A 38 -1.36 -2.78 -8.53
C VAL A 38 -0.68 -1.60 -7.88
N VAL A 39 -1.04 -0.40 -8.29
CA VAL A 39 -0.41 0.83 -7.82
C VAL A 39 -1.46 1.79 -7.27
N GLY A 40 -1.11 2.45 -6.16
CA GLY A 40 -1.76 3.66 -5.71
C GLY A 40 -0.93 4.85 -6.19
N PRO A 41 -1.48 5.70 -7.08
CA PRO A 41 -0.73 6.79 -7.67
C PRO A 41 -0.33 7.83 -6.63
N PHE A 42 0.60 8.71 -7.03
CA PHE A 42 1.03 9.86 -6.24
C PHE A 42 -0.17 10.67 -5.76
N GLN A 43 -0.36 10.73 -4.44
CA GLN A 43 -1.49 11.41 -3.83
C GLN A 43 -1.11 12.00 -2.48
N TYR A 44 -1.95 12.89 -1.99
CA TYR A 44 -1.79 13.52 -0.70
C TYR A 44 -2.13 12.57 0.45
N GLY A 45 -1.35 12.59 1.52
CA GLY A 45 -1.64 11.81 2.72
C GLY A 45 -0.54 11.85 3.78
N TYR A 46 -0.97 11.81 5.04
CA TYR A 46 -0.08 11.82 6.22
C TYR A 46 -0.07 10.49 6.94
N GLY A 47 0.89 10.34 7.86
CA GLY A 47 0.97 9.19 8.75
C GLY A 47 0.91 7.87 7.97
N GLU A 48 -0.13 7.10 8.26
CA GLU A 48 -0.40 5.77 7.72
C GLU A 48 -1.37 5.76 6.52
N HIS A 49 -1.68 6.90 5.91
CA HIS A 49 -2.56 6.96 4.72
C HIS A 49 -2.07 6.06 3.58
N TYR A 50 -0.76 5.84 3.45
CA TYR A 50 -0.20 4.90 2.48
C TYR A 50 -0.70 3.46 2.70
N GLN A 51 -0.95 3.05 3.95
CA GLN A 51 -1.49 1.72 4.26
C GLN A 51 -2.93 1.59 3.75
N GLN A 52 -3.74 2.62 4.01
CA GLN A 52 -5.12 2.68 3.52
C GLN A 52 -5.16 2.65 1.99
N THR A 53 -4.34 3.46 1.31
CA THR A 53 -4.24 3.46 -0.15
C THR A 53 -3.90 2.06 -0.68
N ALA A 54 -2.91 1.38 -0.09
CA ALA A 54 -2.53 0.03 -0.52
C ALA A 54 -3.68 -0.98 -0.33
N LEU A 55 -4.36 -0.95 0.81
CA LEU A 55 -5.51 -1.81 1.07
C LEU A 55 -6.67 -1.53 0.11
N THR A 56 -6.92 -0.26 -0.21
CA THR A 56 -7.96 0.15 -1.16
C THR A 56 -7.66 -0.37 -2.57
N VAL A 57 -6.45 -0.15 -3.12
CA VAL A 57 -6.13 -0.63 -4.47
C VAL A 57 -6.12 -2.16 -4.55
N MET A 58 -5.72 -2.86 -3.47
CA MET A 58 -5.82 -4.32 -3.38
C MET A 58 -7.27 -4.81 -3.28
N ALA A 59 -8.15 -4.08 -2.58
CA ALA A 59 -9.57 -4.39 -2.49
C ALA A 59 -10.28 -4.22 -3.84
N GLU A 60 -10.02 -3.11 -4.54
CA GLU A 60 -10.54 -2.81 -5.88
C GLU A 60 -10.12 -3.87 -6.89
N ALA A 61 -8.87 -4.33 -6.82
CA ALA A 61 -8.35 -5.43 -7.63
C ALA A 61 -8.86 -6.82 -7.19
N LYS A 62 -9.72 -6.88 -6.16
CA LYS A 62 -10.31 -8.10 -5.57
C LYS A 62 -9.27 -9.06 -4.99
N TRP A 63 -8.09 -8.58 -4.60
CA TRP A 63 -7.05 -9.39 -3.95
C TRP A 63 -7.36 -9.68 -2.49
N LEU A 64 -8.12 -8.80 -1.85
CA LEU A 64 -8.62 -9.01 -0.50
C LEU A 64 -9.90 -9.87 -0.51
N PRO A 65 -10.13 -10.71 0.51
CA PRO A 65 -11.41 -11.38 0.72
C PRO A 65 -12.57 -10.39 0.76
N ALA A 66 -13.76 -10.80 0.29
CA ALA A 66 -14.92 -9.90 0.13
C ALA A 66 -15.26 -9.11 1.39
N LYS A 67 -15.13 -9.72 2.58
CA LYS A 67 -15.38 -9.06 3.88
C LYS A 67 -14.48 -7.86 4.17
N TYR A 68 -13.32 -7.75 3.53
CA TYR A 68 -12.37 -6.65 3.73
C TYR A 68 -12.30 -5.70 2.53
N ARG A 69 -13.23 -5.81 1.58
CA ARG A 69 -13.24 -4.88 0.43
C ARG A 69 -13.91 -3.55 0.78
N ASP A 70 -14.80 -3.54 1.76
CA ASP A 70 -15.36 -2.33 2.34
C ASP A 70 -14.28 -1.53 3.08
N VAL A 71 -14.29 -0.20 2.92
CA VAL A 71 -13.29 0.71 3.50
C VAL A 71 -13.23 0.60 5.02
N ASN A 72 -14.36 0.36 5.69
CA ASN A 72 -14.43 0.22 7.14
C ASN A 72 -13.97 -1.16 7.64
N ALA A 73 -13.68 -2.10 6.74
CA ALA A 73 -13.18 -3.42 7.09
C ALA A 73 -11.73 -3.65 6.66
N GLN A 74 -11.22 -2.88 5.71
CA GLN A 74 -9.86 -3.00 5.16
C GLN A 74 -8.77 -3.02 6.26
N PHE A 75 -8.85 -2.13 7.25
CA PHE A 75 -7.83 -2.01 8.31
C PHE A 75 -7.78 -3.23 9.25
N HIS A 76 -8.83 -4.05 9.30
CA HIS A 76 -8.84 -5.29 10.06
C HIS A 76 -8.09 -6.43 9.35
N TYR A 77 -7.82 -6.30 8.05
CA TYR A 77 -7.23 -7.35 7.22
C TYR A 77 -5.93 -7.89 7.82
N GLU A 78 -4.97 -7.02 8.11
CA GLU A 78 -3.66 -7.48 8.59
C GLU A 78 -3.76 -8.22 9.92
N ARG A 79 -4.44 -7.62 10.91
CA ARG A 79 -4.58 -8.18 12.25
C ARG A 79 -5.27 -9.55 12.24
N GLU A 80 -6.34 -9.69 11.47
CA GLU A 80 -7.11 -10.94 11.41
C GLU A 80 -6.47 -12.02 10.54
N ASN A 81 -5.49 -11.67 9.70
CA ASN A 81 -4.83 -12.60 8.78
C ASN A 81 -3.35 -12.81 9.10
N ASN A 82 -2.93 -12.55 10.35
CA ASN A 82 -1.56 -12.74 10.83
C ASN A 82 -0.52 -11.92 10.04
N TYR A 83 -0.83 -10.66 9.75
CA TYR A 83 0.02 -9.67 9.08
C TYR A 83 0.64 -10.17 7.77
N PRO A 84 -0.16 -10.49 6.74
CA PRO A 84 0.31 -11.15 5.52
C PRO A 84 1.01 -10.19 4.55
N ILE A 85 1.07 -8.89 4.87
CA ILE A 85 1.72 -7.86 4.06
C ILE A 85 3.13 -7.60 4.60
N LEU A 86 4.12 -7.58 3.72
CA LEU A 86 5.44 -7.06 4.00
C LEU A 86 5.51 -5.60 3.53
N TRP A 87 5.75 -4.68 4.46
CA TRP A 87 5.85 -3.26 4.16
C TRP A 87 7.30 -2.82 4.00
N THR A 88 7.60 -2.14 2.90
CA THR A 88 8.85 -1.42 2.67
C THR A 88 8.52 0.05 2.50
N ILE A 89 8.90 0.85 3.50
CA ILE A 89 8.54 2.27 3.56
C ILE A 89 9.81 3.09 3.41
N SER A 90 9.84 4.01 2.45
CA SER A 90 10.98 4.89 2.22
C SER A 90 10.56 6.36 2.14
N LYS A 91 11.49 7.25 2.47
CA LYS A 91 11.39 8.68 2.19
C LYS A 91 12.12 8.93 0.87
N GLY A 92 11.39 9.39 -0.14
CA GLY A 92 11.92 9.65 -1.47
C GLY A 92 11.71 11.09 -1.92
N SER A 93 12.18 11.38 -3.13
CA SER A 93 11.85 12.59 -3.86
C SER A 93 10.42 12.55 -4.42
N LYS A 94 9.92 13.70 -4.88
CA LYS A 94 8.66 13.77 -5.63
C LYS A 94 8.69 12.82 -6.85
N ARG A 95 9.83 12.75 -7.53
CA ARG A 95 10.03 11.86 -8.68
C ARG A 95 9.89 10.41 -8.27
N ASP A 96 10.50 9.99 -7.17
CA ASP A 96 10.44 8.61 -6.70
C ASP A 96 9.00 8.19 -6.37
N CYS A 97 8.20 9.07 -5.74
CA CYS A 97 6.79 8.76 -5.51
C CYS A 97 5.99 8.66 -6.81
N ILE A 98 6.25 9.53 -7.78
CA ILE A 98 5.56 9.50 -9.08
C ILE A 98 5.90 8.21 -9.82
N GLU A 99 7.16 7.80 -9.88
CA GLU A 99 7.59 6.56 -10.55
C GLU A 99 7.10 5.30 -9.83
N ASN A 100 7.07 5.32 -8.50
CA ASN A 100 6.53 4.20 -7.73
C ASN A 100 5.03 3.99 -7.98
N GLY A 101 4.27 5.07 -8.16
CA GLY A 101 2.82 5.05 -8.36
C GLY A 101 2.32 4.77 -9.79
N LYS A 102 3.19 4.37 -10.73
CA LYS A 102 2.84 4.02 -12.13
C LYS A 102 2.96 2.52 -12.37
N LEU A 103 2.13 1.93 -13.23
CA LEU A 103 2.31 0.51 -13.61
C LEU A 103 3.48 0.35 -14.59
N GLU A 104 3.52 1.20 -15.62
CA GLU A 104 4.60 1.45 -16.58
C GLU A 104 4.51 2.90 -17.05
#